data_AF-A0A940VUE0-F1
#
_entry.id   AF-A0A940VUE0-F1
#
_cell.length_a   1.000
_cell.length_b   1.000
_cell.length_c   1.000
_cell.angle_alpha   90.00
_cell.angle_beta   90.00
_cell.angle_gamma   90.00
#
_symmetry.space_group_name_H-M   'P 1'
#
loop_
_entity.id
_entity.type
_entity.pdbx_description
1 polymer ?
#
loop_
_entity_poly.entity_id
_entity_poly.type
_entity_poly.pdbx_seq_one_letter_code
_entity_poly.pdbx_strand_id
1 'polypeptide(L)' 'MTFWTIVPMEIVMSGAEITPAYEEIEYSGVRVVVEKLSSAECRIVRVISTEPNDYLRPEVQPGKMLTYHVGDVV' A
#
# COMPACT_ATOMS: atom_id res chain seq x y z
N MET A 1 11.74 14.47 -21.52
CA MET A 1 10.53 14.67 -20.69
C MET A 1 10.72 15.97 -19.92
N THR A 2 9.71 16.84 -19.86
CA THR A 2 9.81 18.17 -19.22
C THR A 2 9.01 18.19 -17.93
N PHE A 3 9.60 18.69 -16.84
CA PHE A 3 8.98 18.77 -15.52
C PHE A 3 8.33 20.15 -15.33
N TRP A 4 6.98 20.22 -15.33
CA TRP A 4 6.22 21.48 -15.22
C TRP A 4 5.70 21.68 -13.80
N THR A 5 6.57 22.16 -12.92
CA THR A 5 6.21 22.50 -11.53
C THR A 5 6.94 23.77 -11.10
N ILE A 6 6.32 24.53 -10.20
CA ILE A 6 6.95 25.68 -9.54
C ILE A 6 7.92 25.26 -8.43
N VAL A 7 7.91 23.97 -8.05
CA VAL A 7 8.71 23.41 -6.96
C VAL A 7 10.05 22.91 -7.52
N PRO A 8 11.20 23.23 -6.87
CA PRO A 8 12.50 22.69 -7.23
C PRO A 8 12.52 21.15 -7.33
N MET A 9 13.27 20.62 -8.28
CA MET A 9 13.35 19.18 -8.55
C MET A 9 13.87 18.41 -7.33
N GLU A 10 14.84 18.97 -6.61
CA GLU A 10 15.45 18.39 -5.41
C GLU A 10 14.41 18.14 -4.31
N ILE A 11 13.42 19.03 -4.20
CA ILE A 11 12.34 18.90 -3.22
C ILE A 11 11.35 17.83 -3.67
N VAL A 12 10.99 17.79 -4.95
CA VAL A 12 10.03 16.79 -5.47
C VAL A 12 10.61 15.38 -5.43
N MET A 13 11.92 15.25 -5.66
CA MET A 13 12.62 13.97 -5.62
C MET A 13 13.12 13.61 -4.21
N SER A 14 12.85 14.43 -3.20
CA SER A 14 13.22 14.13 -1.82
C SER A 14 12.55 12.82 -1.37
N GLY A 15 13.36 11.83 -0.98
CA GLY A 15 12.88 10.51 -0.58
C GLY A 15 12.74 9.48 -1.71
N ALA A 16 13.07 9.83 -2.96
CA ALA A 16 13.03 8.90 -4.10
C ALA A 16 14.01 7.71 -3.97
N GLU A 17 15.06 7.86 -3.15
CA GLU A 17 16.01 6.79 -2.84
C GLU A 17 15.38 5.65 -2.02
N ILE A 18 14.29 5.94 -1.29
CA ILE A 18 13.58 4.94 -0.50
C ILE A 18 12.60 4.24 -1.42
N THR A 19 12.92 3.00 -1.79
CA THR A 19 11.99 2.13 -2.50
C THR A 19 11.20 1.33 -1.46
N PRO A 20 9.94 1.68 -1.16
CA PRO A 20 9.10 0.90 -0.26
C PRO A 20 8.90 -0.52 -0.78
N ALA A 21 8.93 -1.49 0.13
CA ALA A 21 8.73 -2.90 -0.17
C ALA A 21 7.24 -3.20 -0.33
N TYR A 22 6.74 -3.11 -1.56
CA TYR A 22 5.35 -3.42 -1.89
C TYR A 22 5.14 -4.92 -2.16
N GLU A 23 4.01 -5.44 -1.67
CA GLU A 23 3.56 -6.81 -1.92
C GLU A 23 2.05 -6.82 -2.19
N GLU A 24 1.62 -7.67 -3.11
CA GLU A 24 0.20 -7.95 -3.32
C GLU A 24 -0.22 -9.11 -2.42
N ILE A 25 -1.26 -8.90 -1.62
CA ILE A 25 -1.83 -9.92 -0.74
C ILE A 25 -3.35 -10.01 -0.94
N GLU A 26 -3.90 -11.15 -0.58
CA GLU A 26 -5.35 -11.32 -0.43
C GLU A 26 -5.71 -11.17 1.05
N TYR A 27 -6.57 -10.20 1.37
CA TYR A 27 -7.01 -9.93 2.73
C TYR A 27 -8.53 -9.75 2.76
N SER A 28 -9.22 -10.52 3.61
CA SER A 28 -10.69 -10.49 3.72
C SER A 28 -11.39 -10.71 2.35
N GLY A 29 -10.79 -11.55 1.49
CA GLY A 29 -11.27 -11.85 0.13
C GLY A 29 -11.06 -10.74 -0.89
N VAL A 30 -10.27 -9.71 -0.57
CA VAL A 30 -9.95 -8.59 -1.48
C VAL A 30 -8.45 -8.57 -1.75
N ARG A 31 -8.07 -8.38 -3.02
CA ARG A 31 -6.69 -8.12 -3.38
C ARG A 31 -6.29 -6.69 -3.05
N VAL A 32 -5.23 -6.54 -2.27
CA VAL A 32 -4.68 -5.25 -1.85
C VAL A 32 -3.16 -5.23 -2.05
N VAL A 33 -2.61 -4.04 -2.25
CA VAL A 33 -1.16 -3.82 -2.14
C VAL A 33 -0.86 -3.34 -0.74
N VAL A 34 0.12 -3.96 -0.11
CA VAL A 34 0.65 -3.53 1.18
C VAL A 34 2.10 -3.10 1.05
N GLU A 35 2.49 -2.14 1.87
CA GLU A 35 3.88 -1.75 2.14
C GLU A 35 4.32 -2.45 3.42
N LYS A 36 5.42 -3.21 3.37
CA LYS A 36 6.01 -3.80 4.58
C LYS A 36 6.70 -2.72 5.40
N LEU A 37 6.26 -2.57 6.64
CA LEU A 37 6.86 -1.65 7.61
C LEU A 37 7.83 -2.38 8.55
N SER A 38 7.54 -3.65 8.87
CA SER A 38 8.40 -4.53 9.65
C SER A 38 8.15 -6.00 9.27
N SER A 39 8.83 -6.93 9.94
CA SER A 39 8.58 -8.37 9.75
C SER A 39 7.18 -8.82 10.18
N ALA A 40 6.51 -8.05 11.04
CA ALA A 40 5.20 -8.40 11.59
C ALA A 40 4.09 -7.43 11.16
N GLU A 41 4.43 -6.29 10.55
CA GLU A 41 3.46 -5.24 10.24
C GLU A 41 3.60 -4.77 8.80
N CYS A 42 2.45 -4.54 8.18
CA CYS A 42 2.35 -3.92 6.88
C CYS A 42 1.19 -2.93 6.85
N ARG A 43 1.21 -2.04 5.86
CA ARG A 43 0.20 -1.00 5.68
C ARG A 43 -0.44 -1.14 4.31
N ILE A 44 -1.76 -1.11 4.24
CA ILE A 44 -2.48 -1.10 2.96
C ILE A 44 -2.19 0.22 2.23
N VAL A 45 -1.68 0.10 1.00
CA VAL A 45 -1.37 1.22 0.11
C VAL A 45 -2.52 1.47 -0.85
N ARG A 46 -3.11 0.40 -1.40
CA ARG A 46 -4.27 0.49 -2.29
C ARG A 46 -5.04 -0.82 -2.38
N VAL A 47 -6.32 -0.72 -2.73
CA VAL A 47 -7.16 -1.84 -3.15
C VAL A 47 -7.00 -2.08 -4.65
N ILE A 48 -6.82 -3.34 -5.06
CA ILE A 48 -6.82 -3.79 -6.46
C ILE A 48 -7.96 -4.80 -6.64
N SER A 49 -9.20 -4.31 -6.58
CA SER A 49 -10.40 -5.12 -6.83
C SER A 49 -11.12 -4.65 -8.08
N THR A 50 -11.76 -5.58 -8.78
CA THR A 50 -12.69 -5.27 -9.88
C THR A 50 -14.10 -4.96 -9.38
N GLU A 51 -14.41 -5.28 -8.12
CA GLU A 51 -15.71 -5.02 -7.49
C GLU A 51 -15.67 -3.65 -6.77
N PRO A 52 -16.46 -2.64 -7.23
CA PRO A 52 -16.47 -1.31 -6.62
C PRO A 52 -16.86 -1.30 -5.13
N ASN A 53 -17.69 -2.24 -4.69
CA ASN A 53 -18.10 -2.33 -3.29
C ASN A 53 -16.92 -2.61 -2.34
N ASP A 54 -15.84 -3.24 -2.83
CA ASP A 54 -14.66 -3.49 -2.00
C ASP A 54 -13.96 -2.20 -1.56
N TYR A 55 -14.01 -1.15 -2.39
CA TYR A 55 -13.45 0.16 -2.04
C TYR A 55 -14.23 0.87 -0.93
N LEU A 56 -15.44 0.41 -0.61
CA LEU A 56 -16.26 0.95 0.48
C LEU A 56 -16.02 0.22 1.81
N ARG A 57 -15.36 -0.94 1.78
CA ARG A 57 -15.16 -1.76 2.97
C ARG A 57 -14.10 -1.11 3.86
N PRO A 58 -14.43 -0.74 5.11
CA PRO A 58 -13.49 -0.08 6.03
C PRO A 58 -12.29 -0.98 6.38
N GLU A 59 -12.43 -2.28 6.15
CA GLU A 59 -11.41 -3.28 6.46
C GLU A 59 -10.20 -3.26 5.55
N VAL A 60 -10.35 -2.79 4.31
CA VAL A 60 -9.32 -2.84 3.26
C VAL A 60 -8.88 -1.44 2.82
N GLN A 61 -9.26 -0.40 3.59
CA GLN A 61 -8.98 0.97 3.20
C GLN A 61 -7.47 1.27 3.18
N PRO A 62 -7.00 2.07 2.20
CA PRO A 62 -5.64 2.60 2.21
C PRO A 62 -5.34 3.31 3.55
N GLY A 63 -4.14 3.08 4.08
CA GLY A 63 -3.74 3.60 5.37
C GLY A 63 -3.88 2.62 6.53
N LYS A 64 -4.66 1.54 6.38
CA LYS A 64 -4.87 0.59 7.46
C LYS A 64 -3.63 -0.27 7.71
N MET A 65 -3.33 -0.50 8.99
CA MET A 65 -2.23 -1.34 9.45
C MET A 65 -2.73 -2.77 9.64
N LEU A 66 -1.98 -3.74 9.12
CA LEU A 66 -2.22 -5.17 9.29
C LEU A 66 -1.04 -5.78 10.04
N THR A 67 -1.34 -6.73 10.92
CA THR A 67 -0.34 -7.50 11.65
C THR A 67 -0.36 -8.93 11.14
N TYR A 68 0.80 -9.47 10.77
CA TYR A 68 0.94 -10.88 10.43
C TYR A 68 0.75 -11.72 11.69
N HIS A 69 -0.40 -12.39 11.79
CA HIS A 69 -0.60 -13.44 12.77
C HIS A 69 -0.17 -14.76 12.14
N VAL A 70 0.75 -15.48 12.81
CA VAL A 70 1.13 -16.85 12.45
C VAL A 70 -0.11 -17.72 12.64
N GLY A 71 -0.93 -17.86 11.59
CA GLY A 71 -2.22 -18.54 11.65
C GLY A 71 -3.07 -18.45 10.37
N ASP A 72 -2.85 -17.46 9.51
CA ASP A 72 -3.63 -17.25 8.27
C ASP A 72 -3.09 -18.02 7.03
N VAL A 73 -2.35 -19.10 7.25
CA VAL A 73 -2.00 -20.06 6.19
C VAL A 73 -2.78 -21.35 6.43
N VAL A 74 -3.99 -21.40 5.88
CA VAL A 74 -4.72 -22.64 5.57
C VAL A 74 -5.33 -22.55 4.19
#